data_AF-A0A920VRM7-F1
#
_entry.id   AF-A0A920VRM7-F1
#
_cell.length_a   1.000
_cell.length_b   1.000
_cell.length_c   1.000
_cell.angle_alpha   90.00
_cell.angle_beta   90.00
_cell.angle_gamma   90.00
#
_symmetry.space_group_name_H-M   'P 1'
#
loop_
_entity.id
_entity.type
_entity.pdbx_description
1 polymer ?
#
loop_
_entity_poly.entity_id
_entity_poly.type
_entity_poly.pdbx_seq_one_letter_code
_entity_poly.pdbx_strand_id
1 'polypeptide(L)' 'MATAILAEARIKNLEIPDSTNVKIRPGQGISATVEGSIITVGNAAFVFEKKSADKVRRANAAVTESEKYRSLGFKR' A
#
# COMPACT_ATOMS: atom_id res chain seq x y z
N MET A 1 10.12 13.79 -14.49
CA MET A 1 8.99 12.84 -14.62
C MET A 1 7.88 13.09 -13.59
N ALA A 2 8.15 13.14 -12.28
CA ALA A 2 7.12 13.39 -11.25
C ALA A 2 6.28 14.66 -11.49
N THR A 3 6.90 15.74 -11.97
CA THR A 3 6.20 17.01 -12.28
C THR A 3 5.14 16.87 -13.37
N ALA A 4 5.33 15.97 -14.35
CA ALA A 4 4.35 15.76 -15.42
C ALA A 4 3.09 15.04 -14.92
N ILE A 5 3.26 14.11 -13.97
CA ILE A 5 2.15 13.41 -13.32
C ILE A 5 1.30 14.41 -12.53
N LEU A 6 1.97 15.32 -11.78
CA LEU A 6 1.29 16.37 -11.03
C LEU A 6 0.55 17.36 -11.94
N ALA A 7 1.16 17.76 -13.05
CA ALA A 7 0.55 18.67 -14.02
C ALA A 7 -0.72 18.06 -14.64
N GLU A 8 -0.65 16.80 -15.07
CA GLU A 8 -1.79 16.10 -15.67
C GLU A 8 -2.95 15.92 -14.67
N ALA A 9 -2.64 15.60 -13.41
CA ALA A 9 -3.66 15.47 -12.37
C ALA A 9 -4.41 16.80 -12.12
N ARG A 10 -3.69 17.93 -12.15
CA ARG A 10 -4.27 19.27 -12.02
C ARG A 10 -5.11 19.65 -13.24
N ILE A 11 -4.64 19.36 -14.46
CA ILE A 11 -5.41 19.60 -15.70
C ILE A 11 -6.76 18.87 -15.64
N LYS A 12 -6.79 17.68 -15.04
CA LYS A 12 -8.00 16.87 -14.86
C LYS A 12 -8.86 17.29 -13.66
N ASN A 13 -8.47 18.34 -12.92
CA ASN A 13 -9.11 18.77 -11.67
C ASN A 13 -9.29 17.62 -10.67
N LEU A 14 -8.29 16.73 -10.58
CA LEU A 14 -8.29 15.68 -9.57
C LEU A 14 -7.86 16.25 -8.22
N GLU A 15 -8.58 15.90 -7.18
CA GLU A 15 -8.16 16.16 -5.81
C GLU A 15 -6.87 15.37 -5.53
N ILE A 16 -5.90 16.03 -4.89
CA ILE A 16 -4.62 15.43 -4.52
C ILE A 16 -4.66 15.25 -3.00
N PRO A 17 -4.98 14.05 -2.51
CA PRO A 17 -5.06 13.79 -1.08
C PRO A 17 -3.68 13.93 -0.42
N ASP A 18 -3.70 14.28 0.86
CA ASP A 18 -2.47 14.33 1.66
C ASP A 18 -1.79 12.97 1.75
N SER A 19 -0.47 13.01 1.85
CA SER A 19 0.36 11.82 1.93
C SER A 19 1.25 11.85 3.18
N THR A 20 1.48 10.67 3.74
CA THR A 20 2.35 10.48 4.90
C THR A 20 3.36 9.37 4.64
N ASN A 21 4.41 9.28 5.47
CA ASN A 21 5.41 8.20 5.40
C ASN A 21 6.05 8.05 4.01
N VAL A 22 6.35 9.18 3.36
CA VAL A 22 6.97 9.22 2.04
C VAL A 22 8.40 8.67 2.11
N LYS A 23 8.72 7.71 1.24
CA LYS A 23 10.06 7.12 1.10
C LYS A 23 10.48 7.16 -0.36
N ILE A 24 11.70 7.61 -0.59
CA ILE A 24 12.26 7.78 -1.94
C ILE A 24 13.49 6.89 -2.07
N ARG A 25 13.54 6.11 -3.15
CA ARG A 25 14.73 5.37 -3.57
C ARG A 25 15.16 5.88 -4.95
N PRO A 26 16.19 6.74 -5.03
CA PRO A 26 16.67 7.29 -6.30
C PRO A 26 16.96 6.18 -7.32
N GLY A 27 16.53 6.39 -8.57
CA GLY A 27 16.67 5.40 -9.64
C GLY A 27 15.72 4.20 -9.56
N GLN A 28 14.96 4.03 -8.47
CA GLN A 28 14.00 2.93 -8.30
C GLN A 28 12.55 3.42 -8.25
N GLY A 29 12.22 4.35 -7.35
CA GLY A 29 10.85 4.79 -7.15
C GLY A 29 10.57 5.53 -5.84
N ILE A 30 9.27 5.79 -5.61
CA ILE A 30 8.72 6.48 -4.45
C ILE A 30 7.58 5.65 -3.88
N SER A 31 7.48 5.57 -2.55
CA SER A 31 6.33 5.00 -1.84
C SER A 31 5.76 6.01 -0.86
N ALA A 32 4.44 6.09 -0.72
CA ALA A 32 3.77 6.93 0.28
C ALA A 32 2.49 6.26 0.77
N THR A 33 2.04 6.63 1.96
CA THR A 33 0.70 6.28 2.45
C THR A 33 -0.26 7.40 2.10
N VAL A 34 -1.33 7.05 1.39
CA VAL A 34 -2.42 7.94 0.97
C VAL A 34 -3.73 7.28 1.38
N GLU A 35 -4.54 7.95 2.19
CA GLU A 35 -5.85 7.42 2.67
C GLU A 35 -5.76 5.99 3.25
N GLY A 36 -4.70 5.70 4.01
CA GLY A 36 -4.46 4.38 4.62
C GLY A 36 -3.93 3.31 3.66
N SER A 37 -3.80 3.61 2.36
CA SER A 37 -3.24 2.72 1.34
C SER A 37 -1.79 3.06 1.02
N ILE A 38 -0.96 2.04 0.82
CA ILE A 38 0.43 2.23 0.38
C ILE A 38 0.46 2.33 -1.14
N ILE A 39 0.80 3.51 -1.65
CA ILE A 39 0.98 3.77 -3.08
C ILE A 39 2.47 3.70 -3.41
N THR A 40 2.82 3.02 -4.51
CA THR A 40 4.21 2.91 -5.01
C THR A 40 4.28 3.27 -6.49
N VAL A 41 5.27 4.09 -6.85
CA VAL A 41 5.51 4.56 -8.22
C VAL A 41 6.99 4.41 -8.56
N GLY A 42 7.32 3.78 -9.68
CA GLY A 42 8.71 3.55 -10.09
C GLY A 42 8.87 2.35 -11.00
N ASN A 43 10.09 1.80 -11.03
CA ASN A 43 10.39 0.58 -11.78
C ASN A 43 9.58 -0.61 -11.23
N ALA A 44 9.21 -1.55 -12.10
CA ALA A 44 8.43 -2.75 -11.80
C ALA A 44 8.98 -3.52 -10.59
N ALA A 45 10.30 -3.73 -10.49
CA ALA A 45 10.89 -4.45 -9.37
C ALA A 45 10.52 -3.83 -8.00
N PHE A 46 10.55 -2.50 -7.90
CA PHE A 46 10.20 -1.76 -6.68
C PHE A 46 8.70 -1.84 -6.35
N VAL A 47 7.84 -1.80 -7.37
CA VAL A 47 6.38 -1.92 -7.22
C VAL A 47 5.98 -3.34 -6.79
N PHE A 48 6.62 -4.38 -7.35
CA PHE A 48 6.32 -5.77 -7.04
C PHE A 48 6.84 -6.22 -5.66
N GLU A 49 7.97 -5.68 -5.18
CA GLU A 49 8.52 -5.98 -3.85
C GLU A 49 7.52 -5.68 -2.72
N LYS A 50 6.73 -4.61 -2.86
CA LYS A 50 5.72 -4.21 -1.85
C LYS A 50 4.40 -4.94 -1.97
N LYS A 51 3.94 -5.28 -3.20
CA LYS A 51 2.72 -6.08 -3.41
C LYS A 51 2.76 -7.43 -2.68
N SER A 52 3.93 -8.05 -2.62
CA SER A 52 4.13 -9.32 -1.91
C SER A 52 3.97 -9.18 -0.39
N ALA A 53 4.38 -8.05 0.19
CA ALA A 53 4.23 -7.80 1.62
C ALA A 53 2.75 -7.62 2.04
N ASP A 54 1.93 -7.00 1.20
CA ASP A 54 0.49 -6.83 1.46
C ASP A 54 -0.31 -8.15 1.33
N LYS A 55 0.13 -9.06 0.44
CA LYS A 55 -0.43 -10.43 0.39
C LYS A 55 -0.13 -11.20 1.66
N VAL A 56 1.10 -11.12 2.17
CA VAL A 56 1.51 -11.79 3.41
C VAL A 56 0.78 -11.20 4.62
N ARG A 57 0.61 -9.87 4.70
CA ARG A 57 -0.18 -9.24 5.78
C ARG A 57 -1.64 -9.66 5.77
N ARG A 58 -2.29 -9.70 4.60
CA ARG A 58 -3.68 -10.17 4.49
C ARG A 58 -3.82 -11.66 4.80
N ALA A 59 -2.86 -12.48 4.37
CA ALA A 59 -2.83 -13.90 4.71
C ALA A 59 -2.69 -14.11 6.22
N ASN A 60 -1.78 -13.37 6.87
CA ASN A 60 -1.59 -13.47 8.32
C ASN A 60 -2.81 -12.97 9.10
N ALA A 61 -3.45 -11.86 8.68
CA ALA A 61 -4.67 -11.37 9.33
C ALA A 61 -5.82 -12.38 9.24
N ALA A 62 -6.00 -13.04 8.09
CA ALA A 62 -7.01 -14.08 7.91
C ALA A 62 -6.75 -15.32 8.78
N VAL A 63 -5.48 -15.69 8.98
CA VAL A 63 -5.10 -16.78 9.90
C VAL A 63 -5.45 -16.40 11.35
N THR A 64 -5.15 -15.17 11.78
CA THR A 64 -5.45 -14.69 13.14
C THR A 64 -6.95 -14.63 13.45
N GLU A 65 -7.81 -14.29 12.46
CA GLU A 65 -9.27 -14.36 12.62
C GLU A 65 -9.79 -15.79 12.78
N SER A 66 -9.23 -16.76 12.05
CA SER A 66 -9.63 -18.18 12.14
C SER A 66 -9.28 -18.81 13.49
N GLU A 67 -8.17 -18.40 14.10
CA GLU A 67 -7.74 -18.91 15.41
C GLU A 67 -8.59 -18.34 16.55
N LYS A 68 -9.04 -17.09 16.43
CA LYS A 68 -9.89 -16.44 17.43
C LYS A 68 -11.24 -17.15 17.58
N TYR A 69 -11.86 -17.57 16.47
CA TYR A 69 -13.12 -18.34 16.48
C TYR A 69 -12.93 -19.79 16.98
N ARG A 70 -11.77 -20.40 16.72
CA ARG A 70 -11.45 -21.76 17.21
C ARG A 70 -11.16 -21.78 18.73
N SER A 71 -10.68 -20.68 19.30
CA SER A 71 -10.45 -20.55 20.75
C SER A 71 -11.73 -20.31 21.57
N LEU A 72 -12.80 -19.81 20.93
CA LEU A 72 -14.07 -19.46 21.58
C LEU A 72 -15.13 -20.57 21.51
N GLY A 73 -14.85 -21.69 20.84
CA GLY A 73 -15.83 -22.72 20.56
C GLY A 73 -15.32 -24.14 20.82
N PHE A 74 -15.19 -24.53 22.10
CA PHE A 74 -15.68 -25.83 22.62
C PHE A 74 -15.37 -25.92 24.12
N LYS A 75 -16.29 -25.44 24.97
CA LYS A 75 -16.43 -25.97 26.33
C LYS A 75 -17.81 -26.61 26.37
N ARG A 76 -17.86 -27.89 26.01
CA ARG A 76 -18.98 -28.78 26.36
C ARG A 76 -18.90 -29.06 27.86
#